data_AF-S9ZM61-F1
#
_entry.id   AF-S9ZM61-F1
#
_cell.length_a   1.000
_cell.length_b   1.000
_cell.length_c   1.000
_cell.angle_alpha   90.00
_cell.angle_beta   90.00
_cell.angle_gamma   90.00
#
_symmetry.space_group_name_H-M   'P 1'
#
loop_
_entity.id
_entity.type
_entity.pdbx_description
1 polymer ?
#
loop_
_entity_poly.entity_id
_entity_poly.type
_entity_poly.pdbx_seq_one_letter_code
_entity_poly.pdbx_strand_id
1 'polypeptide(L)'
;MLASIKLLIAAGLYFSITQVFGDELGDAAAGLAVLATIAWLWISEALHVSVTALLVPLLAGLGGVMAFNQALLNFADPVIFLFVGGFALAAGLQRQGLDRWMANQVLRRAGSDFRRAVL
;
A
#
# COMPACT_ATOMS: atom_id res chain seq x y z
N MET A 1 6.23 18.48 14.09
CA MET A 1 6.28 19.71 13.26
C MET A 1 6.34 19.39 11.76
N LEU A 2 7.30 18.58 11.28
CA LEU A 2 7.42 18.24 9.85
C LEU A 2 6.23 17.45 9.27
N ALA A 3 5.68 16.48 10.02
CA ALA A 3 4.51 15.71 9.58
C ALA A 3 3.26 16.58 9.38
N SER A 4 3.03 17.53 10.29
CA SER A 4 1.92 18.49 10.21
C SER A 4 1.99 19.34 8.94
N ILE A 5 3.18 19.78 8.54
CA ILE A 5 3.37 20.55 7.29
C ILE A 5 3.07 19.68 6.06
N LYS A 6 3.55 18.43 6.02
CA LYS A 6 3.28 17.50 4.91
C LYS A 6 1.78 17.23 4.75
N LEU A 7 1.05 17.09 5.86
CA LEU A 7 -0.40 16.91 5.86
C LEU A 7 -1.14 18.16 5.38
N LEU A 8 -0.69 19.36 5.77
CA LEU A 8 -1.25 20.61 5.27
C LEU A 8 -1.04 20.75 3.76
N ILE A 9 0.13 20.36 3.24
CA ILE A 9 0.38 20.31 1.79
C ILE A 9 -0.55 19.33 1.11
N ALA A 10 -0.74 18.14 1.67
CA ALA A 10 -1.67 17.14 1.13
C ALA A 10 -3.12 17.67 1.05
N ALA A 11 -3.60 18.28 2.13
CA ALA A 11 -4.91 18.92 2.15
C ALA A 11 -5.01 20.07 1.13
N GLY A 12 -3.98 20.93 1.09
CA GLY A 12 -3.90 22.04 0.13
C GLY A 12 -3.89 21.57 -1.33
N LEU A 13 -3.24 20.45 -1.64
CA LEU A 13 -3.27 19.82 -2.96
C LEU A 13 -4.67 19.34 -3.31
N TYR A 14 -5.34 18.65 -2.39
CA TYR A 14 -6.71 18.16 -2.62
C TYR A 14 -7.69 19.32 -2.90
N PHE A 15 -7.67 20.34 -2.04
CA PHE A 15 -8.56 21.50 -2.19
C PHE A 15 -8.23 22.35 -3.41
N SER A 16 -6.94 22.57 -3.72
CA SER A 16 -6.56 23.38 -4.88
C SER A 16 -6.98 22.72 -6.19
N ILE A 17 -6.81 21.41 -6.34
CA ILE A 17 -7.21 20.70 -7.57
C ILE A 17 -8.74 20.69 -7.72
N THR A 18 -9.50 20.42 -6.65
CA THR A 18 -10.97 20.39 -6.72
C THR A 18 -11.57 21.77 -7.00
N GLN A 19 -11.00 22.85 -6.47
CA GLN A 19 -11.49 24.22 -6.73
C GLN A 19 -11.07 24.76 -8.10
N VAL A 20 -9.86 24.45 -8.56
CA VAL A 20 -9.34 24.97 -9.85
C VAL A 20 -9.93 24.22 -11.04
N PHE A 21 -10.08 22.90 -10.93
CA PHE A 21 -10.48 22.05 -12.05
C PHE A 21 -11.91 21.49 -11.92
N GLY A 22 -12.60 21.73 -10.80
CA GLY A 22 -13.93 21.18 -10.54
C GLY A 22 -14.97 21.61 -11.59
N ASP A 23 -14.95 22.89 -11.98
CA ASP A 23 -15.92 23.44 -12.94
C ASP A 23 -15.70 22.90 -14.37
N GLU A 24 -14.46 22.56 -14.74
CA GLU A 24 -14.11 22.08 -16.08
C GLU A 24 -14.24 20.56 -16.22
N LEU A 25 -13.84 19.80 -15.19
CA LEU A 25 -13.63 18.34 -15.25
C LEU A 25 -14.59 17.53 -14.37
N GLY A 26 -15.39 18.16 -13.51
CA GLY A 26 -16.36 17.48 -12.64
C GLY A 26 -15.72 16.34 -11.83
N ASP A 27 -16.30 15.13 -11.92
CA ASP A 27 -15.84 13.93 -11.20
C ASP A 27 -14.37 13.57 -11.48
N ALA A 28 -13.87 13.88 -12.69
CA ALA A 28 -12.48 13.61 -13.04
C ALA A 28 -11.50 14.50 -12.25
N ALA A 29 -11.90 15.73 -11.89
CA ALA A 29 -11.10 16.61 -11.04
C ALA A 29 -10.92 16.03 -9.63
N ALA A 30 -11.98 15.45 -9.07
CA ALA A 30 -11.93 14.79 -7.77
C ALA A 30 -11.05 13.53 -7.81
N GLY A 31 -11.11 12.74 -8.89
CA GLY A 31 -10.19 11.62 -9.11
C GLY A 31 -8.72 12.04 -9.18
N LEU A 32 -8.42 13.12 -9.90
CA LEU A 32 -7.08 13.70 -9.96
C LEU A 32 -6.61 14.26 -8.61
N ALA A 33 -7.50 14.90 -7.86
CA ALA A 33 -7.21 15.40 -6.52
C ALA A 33 -6.83 14.27 -5.56
N VAL A 34 -7.58 13.16 -5.57
CA VAL A 34 -7.24 11.95 -4.81
C VAL A 34 -5.88 11.41 -5.24
N LEU A 35 -5.65 11.24 -6.55
CA LEU A 35 -4.39 10.72 -7.09
C LEU A 35 -3.17 11.55 -6.62
N ALA A 36 -3.20 12.86 -6.83
CA ALA A 36 -2.10 13.76 -6.48
C ALA A 36 -1.84 13.79 -4.97
N THR A 37 -2.92 13.82 -4.17
CA THR A 37 -2.84 13.84 -2.70
C THR A 37 -2.22 12.56 -2.16
N ILE A 38 -2.65 11.40 -2.67
CA ILE A 38 -2.15 10.09 -2.22
C ILE A 38 -0.72 9.86 -2.71
N ALA A 39 -0.39 10.27 -3.94
CA ALA A 39 0.98 10.21 -4.45
C ALA A 39 1.94 11.03 -3.57
N TRP A 40 1.55 12.25 -3.18
CA TRP A 40 2.33 13.06 -2.26
C TRP A 40 2.48 12.40 -0.88
N LEU A 41 1.41 11.82 -0.32
CA LEU A 41 1.45 11.15 0.98
C LEU A 41 2.32 9.88 0.98
N TRP A 42 2.34 9.13 -0.12
CA TRP A 42 3.22 7.96 -0.25
C TRP A 42 4.69 8.33 -0.38
N ILE A 43 5.04 9.30 -1.24
CA ILE A 43 6.43 9.73 -1.42
C ILE A 43 6.97 10.42 -0.16
N SER A 44 6.13 11.22 0.50
CA SER A 44 6.55 11.97 1.67
C SER A 44 6.53 11.17 2.97
N GLU A 45 5.92 9.98 2.97
CA GLU A 45 5.71 9.11 4.14
C GLU A 45 5.22 9.91 5.37
N ALA A 46 4.31 10.86 5.16
CA ALA A 46 3.77 11.69 6.24
C ALA A 46 2.92 10.88 7.23
N LEU A 47 2.31 9.80 6.73
CA LEU A 47 1.54 8.81 7.46
C LEU A 47 2.06 7.41 7.10
N HIS A 48 1.80 6.43 7.95
CA HIS A 48 2.09 5.04 7.64
C HIS A 48 1.37 4.62 6.35
N VAL A 49 2.05 3.85 5.49
CA VAL A 49 1.55 3.47 4.15
C VAL A 49 0.14 2.87 4.19
N SER A 50 -0.15 2.02 5.19
CA SER A 50 -1.51 1.45 5.36
C SER A 50 -2.56 2.48 5.75
N VAL A 51 -2.19 3.50 6.53
CA VAL A 51 -3.10 4.60 6.90
C VAL A 51 -3.40 5.44 5.66
N THR A 52 -2.39 5.74 4.84
CA THR A 52 -2.57 6.43 3.55
C THR A 52 -3.46 5.63 2.60
N ALA A 53 -3.32 4.30 2.55
CA ALA A 53 -4.19 3.45 1.73
C ALA A 53 -5.67 3.54 2.16
N LEU A 54 -5.96 3.61 3.46
CA LEU A 54 -7.33 3.80 3.97
C LEU A 54 -7.91 5.19 3.67
N LEU A 55 -7.06 6.20 3.45
CA LEU A 55 -7.53 7.53 3.03
C LEU A 55 -8.04 7.53 1.59
N VAL A 56 -7.61 6.61 0.72
CA VAL A 56 -8.08 6.54 -0.67
C VAL A 56 -9.60 6.41 -0.77
N PRO A 57 -10.26 5.37 -0.21
CA PRO A 57 -11.71 5.25 -0.28
C PRO A 57 -12.44 6.40 0.43
N LEU A 58 -11.85 6.95 1.50
CA LEU A 58 -12.41 8.07 2.24
C LEU A 58 -12.46 9.33 1.37
N LEU A 59 -11.34 9.72 0.76
CA LEU A 59 -11.26 10.90 -0.10
C LEU A 59 -12.03 10.73 -1.41
N ALA A 60 -12.07 9.52 -1.97
CA ALA A 60 -12.88 9.20 -3.14
C ALA A 60 -14.39 9.32 -2.84
N GLY A 61 -14.82 8.84 -1.66
CA GLY A 61 -16.19 8.98 -1.19
C GLY A 61 -16.59 10.43 -0.89
N LEU A 62 -15.74 11.19 -0.20
CA LEU A 62 -15.97 12.60 0.10
C LEU A 62 -15.93 13.48 -1.17
N GLY A 63 -15.09 13.14 -2.13
CA GLY A 63 -14.97 13.84 -3.41
C GLY A 63 -16.05 13.48 -4.44
N GLY A 64 -16.99 12.59 -4.11
CA GLY A 64 -18.06 12.18 -5.02
C GLY A 64 -17.63 11.26 -6.17
N VAL A 65 -16.37 10.81 -6.20
CA VAL A 65 -15.81 9.97 -7.28
C VAL A 65 -16.51 8.61 -7.35
N MET A 66 -16.75 8.00 -6.18
CA MET A 66 -17.49 6.75 -6.05
C MET A 66 -18.01 6.60 -4.62
N ALA A 67 -19.05 5.77 -4.43
CA ALA A 67 -19.57 5.52 -3.10
C ALA A 67 -18.51 4.87 -2.19
N PHE A 68 -18.41 5.31 -0.94
CA PHE A 68 -17.44 4.80 0.04
C PHE A 68 -17.48 3.27 0.17
N ASN A 69 -18.68 2.68 0.22
CA ASN A 69 -18.87 1.23 0.27
C ASN A 69 -18.32 0.52 -0.97
N GLN A 70 -18.45 1.12 -2.16
CA GLN A 70 -17.90 0.56 -3.40
C GLN A 70 -16.37 0.66 -3.40
N ALA A 71 -15.81 1.77 -2.93
CA ALA A 71 -14.37 1.95 -2.83
C ALA A 71 -13.71 0.93 -1.88
N LEU A 72 -14.39 0.59 -0.79
CA LEU A 72 -13.94 -0.43 0.17
C LEU A 72 -13.89 -1.86 -0.42
N LEU A 73 -14.67 -2.16 -1.46
CA LEU A 73 -14.65 -3.50 -2.09
C LEU A 73 -13.26 -3.82 -2.66
N ASN A 74 -12.46 -2.82 -3.03
CA ASN A 74 -11.10 -3.02 -3.52
C ASN A 74 -10.14 -3.61 -2.45
N PHE A 75 -10.48 -3.51 -1.15
CA PHE A 75 -9.72 -4.17 -0.08
C PHE A 75 -10.02 -5.67 0.01
N ALA A 76 -11.10 -6.14 -0.62
CA ALA A 76 -11.49 -7.54 -0.68
C ALA A 76 -11.11 -8.20 -2.02
N ASP A 77 -10.13 -7.65 -2.74
CA ASP A 77 -9.65 -8.21 -4.00
C ASP A 77 -9.08 -9.64 -3.81
N PRO A 78 -9.39 -10.60 -4.70
CA PRO A 78 -8.89 -11.97 -4.60
C PRO A 78 -7.37 -12.09 -4.49
N VAL A 79 -6.61 -11.17 -5.09
CA VAL A 79 -5.15 -11.14 -5.01
C VAL A 79 -4.69 -10.83 -3.59
N ILE A 80 -5.40 -9.95 -2.86
CA ILE A 80 -5.10 -9.68 -1.44
C ILE A 80 -5.30 -10.95 -0.62
N PHE A 81 -6.40 -11.68 -0.83
CA PHE A 81 -6.64 -12.95 -0.16
C PHE A 81 -5.61 -14.04 -0.53
N LEU A 82 -5.13 -14.05 -1.77
CA LEU A 82 -4.03 -14.93 -2.18
C LEU A 82 -2.75 -14.62 -1.39
N PHE A 83 -2.39 -13.35 -1.21
CA PHE A 83 -1.26 -12.96 -0.37
C PHE A 83 -1.45 -13.34 1.09
N VAL A 84 -2.65 -13.13 1.65
CA VAL A 84 -2.97 -13.57 3.02
C VAL A 84 -2.82 -15.09 3.16
N GLY A 85 -3.32 -15.87 2.19
CA GLY A 85 -3.13 -17.33 2.15
C GLY A 85 -1.65 -17.72 2.02
N GLY A 86 -0.88 -17.03 1.19
CA GLY A 86 0.56 -17.21 1.06
C GLY A 86 1.32 -16.92 2.35
N PHE A 87 0.97 -15.86 3.08
CA PHE A 87 1.53 -15.55 4.39
C PHE A 87 1.13 -16.58 5.45
N ALA A 88 -0.11 -17.05 5.43
CA ALA A 88 -0.55 -18.11 6.34
C ALA A 88 0.22 -19.42 6.09
N LEU A 89 0.44 -19.79 4.82
CA LEU A 89 1.29 -20.93 4.45
C LEU A 89 2.74 -20.73 4.90
N ALA A 90 3.34 -19.56 4.64
CA ALA A 90 4.69 -19.23 5.09
C ALA A 90 4.83 -19.32 6.61
N ALA A 91 3.86 -18.79 7.36
CA ALA A 91 3.81 -18.89 8.81
C ALA A 91 3.67 -20.35 9.28
N GLY A 92 2.89 -21.17 8.59
CA GLY A 92 2.78 -22.61 8.84
C GLY A 92 4.10 -23.34 8.65
N LEU A 93 4.78 -23.09 7.52
CA LEU A 93 6.11 -23.66 7.22
C LEU A 93 7.14 -23.26 8.28
N GLN A 94 7.17 -21.97 8.66
CA GLN A 94 8.06 -21.44 9.69
C GLN A 94 7.78 -22.07 11.06
N ARG A 95 6.50 -22.19 11.45
CA ARG A 95 6.11 -22.78 12.73
C ARG A 95 6.48 -24.27 12.81
N GLN A 96 6.45 -24.99 11.70
CA GLN A 96 6.91 -26.39 11.62
C GLN A 96 8.44 -26.52 11.48
N GLY A 97 9.17 -25.43 11.31
CA GLY A 97 10.63 -25.44 11.09
C GLY A 97 11.03 -26.01 9.73
N LEU A 98 10.08 -26.11 8.78
CA LEU A 98 10.34 -26.64 7.45
C LEU A 98 11.24 -25.69 6.64
N ASP A 99 11.10 -24.38 6.86
CA ASP A 99 12.02 -23.35 6.34
C ASP A 99 13.49 -23.63 6.75
N ARG A 100 13.73 -23.92 8.04
CA ARG A 100 15.06 -24.28 8.57
C ARG A 100 15.55 -25.62 8.06
N TRP A 101 14.66 -26.60 7.97
CA TRP A 101 15.00 -27.90 7.39
C TRP A 101 15.47 -27.73 5.94
N MET A 102 14.73 -26.96 5.13
CA MET A 102 15.10 -26.67 3.74
C MET A 102 16.44 -25.94 3.66
N ALA A 103 16.64 -24.89 4.47
CA ALA A 103 17.91 -24.16 4.54
C ALA A 103 19.10 -25.08 4.88
N ASN A 104 18.93 -25.95 5.88
CA ASN A 104 19.96 -26.92 6.27
C ASN A 104 20.24 -27.95 5.17
N GLN A 105 19.22 -28.40 4.42
CA GLN A 105 19.45 -29.32 3.29
C GLN A 105 20.23 -28.66 2.16
N VAL A 106 19.97 -27.37 1.88
CA VAL A 106 20.76 -26.60 0.90
C VAL A 106 22.20 -26.44 1.40
N LEU A 107 22.39 -26.03 2.66
CA LEU A 107 23.71 -25.82 3.25
C LEU A 107 24.55 -27.12 3.32
N ARG A 108 23.92 -28.26 3.67
CA ARG A 108 24.57 -29.57 3.66
C ARG A 108 25.07 -29.97 2.27
N ARG A 109 24.40 -29.55 1.19
CA ARG A 109 24.85 -29.81 -0.19
C ARG A 109 26.02 -28.91 -0.59
N ALA A 110 26.11 -27.69 -0.06
CA ALA A 110 27.26 -26.81 -0.28
C ALA A 110 28.53 -27.35 0.41
N GLY A 111 28.38 -28.06 1.53
CA GLY A 111 29.50 -28.70 2.25
C GLY A 111 30.36 -27.70 3.01
N SER A 112 31.68 -27.94 3.08
CA SER A 112 32.64 -27.03 3.75
C SER A 112 33.19 -25.92 2.86
N ASP A 113 32.69 -25.82 1.62
CA ASP A 113 33.13 -24.78 0.68
C ASP A 113 32.32 -23.51 0.92
N PHE A 114 32.88 -22.59 1.70
CA PHE A 114 32.27 -21.31 2.01
C PHE A 114 31.94 -20.49 0.75
N ARG A 115 32.71 -20.63 -0.34
CA ARG A 115 32.41 -19.94 -1.59
C ARG A 115 31.12 -20.45 -2.25
N ARG A 116 30.75 -21.71 -2.03
CA ARG A 116 29.48 -22.31 -2.52
C ARG A 116 28.28 -22.05 -1.62
N ALA A 117 28.50 -21.63 -0.38
CA ALA A 117 27.43 -21.35 0.58
C ALA A 117 26.93 -19.89 0.55
N VAL A 118 27.74 -18.97 0.03
CA VAL A 118 27.49 -17.51 0.05
C VAL A 118 27.08 -16.96 -1.32
N LEU A 119 27.46 -17.61 -2.41
CA LEU A 119 27.07 -17.25 -3.79
C LEU A 119 25.75 -17.92 -4.18
#